data_AF-A0A421CHR0-F1
#
_entry.id   AF-A0A421CHR0-F1
#
_cell.length_a   1.000
_cell.length_b   1.000
_cell.length_c   1.000
_cell.angle_alpha   90.00
_cell.angle_beta   90.00
_cell.angle_gamma   90.00
#
_symmetry.space_group_name_H-M   'P 1'
#
loop_
_entity.id
_entity.type
_entity.pdbx_description
1 polymer ?
#
loop_
_entity_poly.entity_id
_entity_poly.type
_entity_poly.pdbx_seq_one_letter_code
_entity_poly.pdbx_strand_id
1 'polypeptide(L)'
;MLSRISFTVLIIFIILSISGCTGLIRFETEHSHLELIPGENCFELTRGVKISFSNVQKEVSIPYEIERISERTLLVLFREGTASAPGPIFHLSHEALGIEADQVLIVQPILNQTSYVPTEERYEAQFIKDSLSTVVRFTKLPYCLLISRADALYTAQHLPGKFLLEGDLLYHIGPNWIPSHSAVYLGVDYETAMTDEKLGFNNEVTFGESYPFLSHGYNLVEEGVFIFPNDIENHSYVNLFNYDTYESRWLRYWATSFSGARRFPGEISPQDRRKISRFMYETAEKGALWSVGFAWSGFWDLPFTDRDLYSCVGVVEKAYESAGRNIVPFWEDMFYLNSFEQFSRTIPVPEITSMVGDKVEFRINSLVAEWTYVGFDKWSFGDHAWIWKSESTVELLSPQGSLEVKNDHCIFTWTPIETGDYPIIFRFFGEFEGKEVEKYHTLTVHVTGKDS
;
A
#
# COMPACT_ATOMS: atom_id res chain seq x y z
N MET A 1 -42.30 25.15 -37.16
CA MET A 1 -40.96 24.52 -37.30
C MET A 1 -39.79 25.38 -36.78
N LEU A 2 -40.02 26.65 -36.40
CA LEU A 2 -38.99 27.55 -35.85
C LEU A 2 -38.80 27.50 -34.32
N SER A 3 -39.68 26.83 -33.55
CA SER A 3 -39.56 26.78 -32.08
C SER A 3 -38.75 25.61 -31.53
N ARG A 4 -38.52 24.54 -32.31
CA ARG A 4 -37.72 23.38 -31.87
C ARG A 4 -36.21 23.61 -32.00
N ILE A 5 -35.77 24.45 -32.94
CA ILE A 5 -34.36 24.75 -33.16
C ILE A 5 -33.80 25.60 -32.00
N SER A 6 -34.58 26.54 -31.45
CA SER A 6 -34.15 27.33 -30.28
C SER A 6 -33.94 26.51 -29.02
N PHE A 7 -34.69 25.43 -28.81
CA PHE A 7 -34.56 24.62 -27.59
C PHE A 7 -33.34 23.69 -27.67
N THR A 8 -33.06 23.10 -28.83
CA THR A 8 -31.88 22.24 -29.03
C THR A 8 -30.58 23.05 -28.97
N VAL A 9 -30.57 24.26 -29.54
CA VAL A 9 -29.40 25.16 -29.46
C VAL A 9 -29.17 25.61 -28.02
N LEU A 10 -30.23 25.90 -27.25
CA LEU A 10 -30.13 26.27 -25.84
C LEU A 10 -29.56 25.12 -24.98
N ILE A 11 -30.01 23.87 -25.21
CA ILE A 11 -29.48 22.69 -24.51
C ILE A 11 -28.01 22.45 -24.86
N ILE A 12 -27.63 22.56 -26.13
CA ILE A 12 -26.23 22.42 -26.55
C ILE A 12 -25.37 23.52 -25.94
N PHE A 13 -25.87 24.75 -25.84
CA PHE A 13 -25.16 25.85 -25.17
C PHE A 13 -25.02 25.60 -23.67
N ILE A 14 -26.04 25.08 -23.00
CA ILE A 14 -25.98 24.72 -21.56
C ILE A 14 -24.99 23.56 -21.35
N ILE A 15 -25.03 22.52 -22.19
CA ILE A 15 -24.08 21.41 -22.12
C ILE A 15 -22.66 21.92 -22.39
N LEU A 16 -22.42 22.76 -23.40
CA LEU A 16 -21.11 23.37 -23.67
C LEU A 16 -20.69 24.37 -22.59
N SER A 17 -21.61 24.99 -21.87
CA SER A 17 -21.30 25.86 -20.72
C SER A 17 -20.89 25.03 -19.50
N ILE A 18 -21.55 23.89 -19.26
CA ILE A 18 -21.21 22.96 -18.18
C ILE A 18 -19.91 22.20 -18.51
N SER A 19 -19.71 21.84 -19.80
CA SER A 19 -18.48 21.19 -20.30
C SER A 19 -17.32 22.17 -20.48
N GLY A 20 -17.61 23.47 -20.63
CA GLY A 20 -16.63 24.55 -20.69
C GLY A 20 -16.26 25.12 -19.32
N CYS A 21 -17.03 24.78 -18.28
CA CYS A 21 -16.71 25.07 -16.88
C CYS A 21 -15.90 23.94 -16.19
N THR A 22 -15.56 22.87 -16.90
CA THR A 22 -14.53 21.89 -16.47
C THR A 22 -13.14 22.23 -17.04
N GLY A 23 -12.99 23.40 -17.68
CA GLY A 23 -11.68 23.97 -17.97
C GLY A 23 -11.02 24.42 -16.67
N LEU A 24 -10.07 23.60 -16.19
CA LEU A 24 -8.99 23.97 -15.26
C LEU A 24 -9.41 25.04 -14.23
N ILE A 25 -10.16 24.62 -13.22
CA ILE A 25 -10.03 25.28 -11.91
C ILE A 25 -8.60 24.94 -11.46
N ARG A 26 -7.62 25.75 -11.90
CA ARG A 26 -6.39 25.90 -11.15
C ARG A 26 -6.82 26.48 -9.83
N PHE A 27 -6.91 25.63 -8.81
CA PHE A 27 -6.87 26.11 -7.45
C PHE A 27 -5.52 26.81 -7.31
N GLU A 28 -5.53 28.15 -7.23
CA GLU A 28 -4.40 28.86 -6.63
C GLU A 28 -4.29 28.27 -5.22
N THR A 29 -3.29 27.40 -5.02
CA THR A 29 -3.02 26.80 -3.73
C THR A 29 -2.58 27.92 -2.80
N GLU A 30 -3.41 28.30 -1.83
CA GLU A 30 -3.03 29.26 -0.80
C GLU A 30 -1.90 28.66 0.04
N HIS A 31 -0.67 29.14 -0.18
CA HIS A 31 0.46 28.76 0.64
C HIS A 31 0.41 29.48 1.98
N SER A 32 0.57 28.72 3.07
CA SER A 32 0.80 29.29 4.39
C SER A 32 2.30 29.47 4.63
N HIS A 33 2.67 30.41 5.49
CA HIS A 33 4.07 30.71 5.79
C HIS A 33 4.32 30.65 7.29
N LEU A 34 5.44 30.04 7.69
CA LEU A 34 5.99 30.15 9.04
C LEU A 34 7.05 31.22 9.04
N GLU A 35 6.80 32.31 9.77
CA GLU A 35 7.75 33.40 9.95
C GLU A 35 8.59 33.13 11.21
N LEU A 36 9.78 32.56 11.01
CA LEU A 36 10.71 32.31 12.11
C LEU A 36 11.45 33.60 12.47
N ILE A 37 11.48 33.94 13.76
CA ILE A 37 12.28 35.03 14.32
C ILE A 37 13.46 34.48 15.12
N PRO A 38 14.54 35.25 15.36
CA PRO A 38 15.65 34.78 16.18
C PRO A 38 15.21 34.30 17.57
N GLY A 39 15.67 33.11 17.97
CA GLY A 39 15.30 32.46 19.23
C GLY A 39 14.40 31.22 19.06
N GLU A 40 13.46 31.05 19.98
CA GLU A 40 12.53 29.91 20.04
C GLU A 40 11.21 30.25 19.36
N ASN A 41 10.74 29.37 18.47
CA ASN A 41 9.50 29.56 17.73
C ASN A 41 8.62 28.32 17.84
N CYS A 42 7.30 28.51 17.92
CA CYS A 42 6.32 27.43 17.99
C CYS A 42 5.03 27.83 17.26
N PHE A 43 4.56 26.95 16.39
CA PHE A 43 3.38 27.16 15.56
C PHE A 43 2.47 25.94 15.62
N GLU A 44 1.16 26.18 15.60
CA GLU A 44 0.18 25.14 15.33
C GLU A 44 -0.13 25.15 13.84
N LEU A 45 0.26 24.08 13.14
CA LEU A 45 0.09 23.96 11.70
C LEU A 45 -1.36 23.62 11.38
N THR A 46 -1.88 22.62 12.07
CA THR A 46 -3.27 22.21 12.07
C THR A 46 -3.60 21.57 13.41
N ARG A 47 -4.89 21.29 13.65
CA ARG A 47 -5.35 20.67 14.90
C ARG A 47 -4.55 19.40 15.18
N GLY A 48 -3.84 19.40 16.32
CA GLY A 48 -3.05 18.26 16.77
C GLY A 48 -1.64 18.14 16.18
N VAL A 49 -1.22 19.07 15.31
CA VAL A 49 0.12 19.12 14.72
C VAL A 49 0.77 20.46 15.04
N LYS A 50 1.75 20.44 15.94
CA LYS A 50 2.57 21.61 16.26
C LYS A 50 3.99 21.42 15.78
N ILE A 51 4.63 22.50 15.35
CA ILE A 51 6.02 22.53 14.95
C ILE A 51 6.75 23.57 15.79
N SER A 52 7.96 23.24 16.22
CA SER A 52 8.81 24.13 16.99
C SER A 52 10.22 24.15 16.43
N PHE A 53 10.86 25.31 16.52
CA PHE A 53 12.23 25.55 16.07
C PHE A 53 12.99 26.21 17.21
N SER A 54 14.16 25.67 17.51
CA SER A 54 15.05 26.20 18.54
C SER A 54 16.29 26.84 17.94
N ASN A 55 16.87 27.81 18.66
CA ASN A 55 18.11 28.48 18.29
C ASN A 55 18.12 29.08 16.86
N VAL A 56 16.99 29.63 16.40
CA VAL A 56 16.91 30.32 15.11
C VAL A 56 17.85 31.54 15.12
N GLN A 57 18.76 31.63 14.15
CA GLN A 57 19.82 32.65 14.13
C GLN A 57 19.41 33.95 13.42
N LYS A 58 18.50 33.83 12.45
CA LYS A 58 18.04 34.93 11.58
C LYS A 58 16.59 34.70 11.19
N GLU A 59 15.93 35.74 10.71
CA GLU A 59 14.58 35.61 10.17
C GLU A 59 14.56 34.68 8.94
N VAL A 60 13.59 33.77 8.91
CA VAL A 60 13.39 32.81 7.81
C VAL A 60 11.88 32.60 7.62
N SER A 61 11.39 32.80 6.39
CA SER A 61 10.04 32.44 6.00
C SER A 61 10.05 31.02 5.40
N ILE A 62 9.25 30.12 5.95
CA ILE A 62 9.12 28.74 5.50
C ILE A 62 7.73 28.55 4.88
N PRO A 63 7.62 28.42 3.55
CA PRO A 63 6.34 28.09 2.93
C PRO A 63 5.97 26.64 3.24
N TYR A 64 4.72 26.43 3.63
CA TYR A 64 4.17 25.11 3.85
C TYR A 64 2.73 24.99 3.35
N GLU A 65 2.35 23.75 3.08
CA GLU A 65 1.00 23.36 2.70
C GLU A 65 0.58 22.16 3.54
N ILE A 66 -0.71 22.09 3.85
CA ILE A 66 -1.29 20.95 4.56
C ILE A 66 -2.34 20.34 3.65
N GLU A 67 -2.23 19.03 3.45
CA GLU A 67 -3.16 18.30 2.63
C GLU A 67 -3.70 17.08 3.35
N ARG A 68 -5.00 16.85 3.22
CA ARG A 68 -5.66 15.66 3.77
C ARG A 68 -5.95 14.70 2.62
N ILE A 69 -5.16 13.64 2.52
CA ILE A 69 -5.25 12.62 1.47
C ILE A 69 -6.44 11.68 1.70
N SER A 70 -6.69 11.37 2.96
CA SER A 70 -7.80 10.53 3.38
C SER A 70 -8.26 10.97 4.77
N GLU A 71 -9.32 10.36 5.29
CA GLU A 71 -9.65 10.53 6.70
C GLU A 71 -8.49 10.09 7.60
N ARG A 72 -7.67 9.14 7.16
CA ARG A 72 -6.58 8.53 7.93
C ARG A 72 -5.24 9.27 7.77
N THR A 73 -5.03 9.97 6.66
CA THR A 73 -3.70 10.49 6.29
C THR A 73 -3.69 11.99 5.99
N LEU A 74 -2.70 12.65 6.58
CA LEU A 74 -2.37 14.07 6.45
C LEU A 74 -0.93 14.20 5.95
N LEU A 75 -0.70 15.11 5.01
CA LEU A 75 0.62 15.53 4.57
C LEU A 75 0.89 16.97 5.03
N VAL A 76 2.12 17.22 5.46
CA VAL A 76 2.67 18.57 5.65
C VAL A 76 3.82 18.74 4.68
N LEU A 77 3.60 19.54 3.65
CA LEU A 77 4.54 19.78 2.56
C LEU A 77 5.33 21.06 2.85
N PHE A 78 6.66 20.99 2.71
CA PHE A 78 7.57 22.13 2.83
C PHE A 78 8.28 22.31 1.49
N ARG A 79 8.08 23.47 0.84
CA ARG A 79 8.65 23.72 -0.49
C ARG A 79 10.14 24.01 -0.44
N GLU A 80 10.84 23.69 -1.54
CA GLU A 80 12.28 23.95 -1.70
C GLU A 80 12.61 25.44 -1.51
N GLY A 81 13.66 25.73 -0.72
CA GLY A 81 14.12 27.10 -0.46
C GLY A 81 14.61 27.37 0.97
N THR A 82 14.52 26.39 1.87
CA THR A 82 14.64 26.59 3.32
C THR A 82 15.93 26.00 3.92
N ALA A 83 16.99 25.85 3.11
CA ALA A 83 18.27 25.24 3.51
C ALA A 83 18.95 25.88 4.75
N SER A 84 18.48 27.05 5.21
CA SER A 84 18.97 27.72 6.42
C SER A 84 18.09 27.56 7.66
N ALA A 85 16.98 26.84 7.60
CA ALA A 85 16.13 26.58 8.75
C ALA A 85 16.75 25.51 9.67
N PRO A 86 16.74 25.68 11.01
CA PRO A 86 17.16 24.62 11.90
C PRO A 86 16.21 23.43 11.83
N GLY A 87 16.70 22.27 12.26
CA GLY A 87 15.90 21.06 12.39
C GLY A 87 14.64 21.27 13.24
N PRO A 88 13.44 20.98 12.72
CA PRO A 88 12.19 21.16 13.45
C PRO A 88 11.93 20.04 14.47
N ILE A 89 11.11 20.37 15.47
CA ILE A 89 10.51 19.41 16.39
C ILE A 89 8.99 19.45 16.20
N PHE A 90 8.42 18.33 15.77
CA PHE A 90 6.99 18.15 15.66
C PHE A 90 6.42 17.55 16.94
N HIS A 91 5.29 18.08 17.39
CA HIS A 91 4.51 17.55 18.52
C HIS A 91 3.13 17.18 18.00
N LEU A 92 2.83 15.88 18.05
CA LEU A 92 1.64 15.28 17.46
C LEU A 92 0.75 14.74 18.57
N SER A 93 -0.45 15.29 18.71
CA SER A 93 -1.42 14.86 19.72
C SER A 93 -2.29 13.73 19.19
N HIS A 94 -2.26 12.57 19.86
CA HIS A 94 -3.04 11.40 19.47
C HIS A 94 -4.55 11.67 19.50
N GLU A 95 -5.04 12.29 20.59
CA GLU A 95 -6.46 12.65 20.73
C GLU A 95 -6.92 13.64 19.65
N ALA A 96 -6.16 14.71 19.41
CA ALA A 96 -6.54 15.73 18.45
C ALA A 96 -6.47 15.23 16.99
N LEU A 97 -5.60 14.25 16.72
CA LEU A 97 -5.52 13.53 15.44
C LEU A 97 -6.55 12.39 15.34
N GLY A 98 -7.31 12.11 16.40
CA GLY A 98 -8.34 11.07 16.41
C GLY A 98 -7.77 9.66 16.34
N ILE A 99 -6.63 9.40 17.01
CA ILE A 99 -6.10 8.04 17.17
C ILE A 99 -6.99 7.28 18.16
N GLU A 100 -7.54 6.16 17.69
CA GLU A 100 -8.34 5.26 18.51
C GLU A 100 -7.46 4.31 19.32
N ALA A 101 -8.06 3.59 20.29
CA ALA A 101 -7.32 2.76 21.22
C ALA A 101 -6.64 1.54 20.58
N ASP A 102 -7.11 1.12 19.41
CA ASP A 102 -6.60 0.02 18.60
C ASP A 102 -5.85 0.51 17.36
N GLN A 103 -5.35 1.75 17.38
CA GLN A 103 -4.63 2.37 16.27
C GLN A 103 -3.26 2.89 16.70
N VAL A 104 -2.37 2.98 15.72
CA VAL A 104 -1.05 3.60 15.83
C VAL A 104 -0.97 4.86 14.98
N LEU A 105 -0.21 5.84 15.45
CA LEU A 105 0.19 6.98 14.64
C LEU A 105 1.48 6.63 13.88
N ILE A 106 1.38 6.60 12.56
CA ILE A 106 2.51 6.49 11.64
C ILE A 106 2.98 7.89 11.29
N VAL A 107 4.28 8.14 11.45
CA VAL A 107 4.90 9.43 11.11
C VAL A 107 6.12 9.17 10.24
N GLN A 108 6.09 9.65 9.01
CA GLN A 108 7.15 9.38 8.04
C GLN A 108 7.67 10.66 7.40
N PRO A 109 8.96 10.98 7.52
CA PRO A 109 9.57 12.03 6.72
C PRO A 109 9.84 11.53 5.30
N ILE A 110 9.57 12.40 4.32
CA ILE A 110 10.00 12.24 2.93
C ILE A 110 11.03 13.31 2.68
N LEU A 111 12.19 12.87 2.18
CA LEU A 111 13.32 13.74 1.90
C LEU A 111 13.30 14.16 0.43
N ASN A 112 13.78 15.37 0.16
CA ASN A 112 13.95 15.83 -1.20
C ASN A 112 15.00 14.98 -1.94
N GLN A 113 14.89 14.88 -3.27
CA GLN A 113 15.85 14.22 -4.17
C GLN A 113 17.29 14.74 -3.96
N THR A 114 17.47 16.02 -3.60
CA THR A 114 18.79 16.59 -3.28
C THR A 114 19.35 16.20 -1.91
N SER A 115 18.54 15.59 -1.04
CA SER A 115 18.92 15.15 0.31
C SER A 115 19.58 13.76 0.35
N TYR A 116 19.53 13.01 -0.77
CA TYR A 116 20.28 11.76 -0.96
C TYR A 116 21.73 11.99 -1.41
N VAL A 117 22.12 13.24 -1.65
CA VAL A 117 23.53 13.59 -1.78
C VAL A 117 24.19 13.25 -0.43
N PRO A 118 25.34 12.55 -0.40
CA PRO A 118 26.08 12.32 0.83
C PRO A 118 26.65 13.66 1.31
N THR A 119 25.81 14.49 1.93
CA THR A 119 26.26 15.63 2.72
C THR A 119 26.90 15.07 3.98
N GLU A 120 28.02 15.64 4.40
CA GLU A 120 28.70 15.26 5.67
C GLU A 120 27.77 15.36 6.89
N GLU A 121 26.67 16.12 6.77
CA GLU A 121 25.56 16.18 7.73
C GLU A 121 24.42 15.22 7.34
N ARG A 122 24.31 14.09 8.04
CA ARG A 122 23.23 13.11 7.83
C ARG A 122 21.87 13.67 8.29
N TYR A 123 20.84 13.43 7.50
CA TYR A 123 19.46 13.60 7.97
C TYR A 123 19.17 12.53 9.02
N GLU A 124 18.67 12.92 10.19
CA GLU A 124 18.29 11.99 11.25
C GLU A 124 16.92 12.40 11.80
N ALA A 125 16.10 11.40 12.09
CA ALA A 125 14.81 11.55 12.75
C ALA A 125 14.83 10.78 14.07
N GLN A 126 14.51 11.46 15.17
CA GLN A 126 14.35 10.85 16.48
C GLN A 126 12.88 10.88 16.89
N PHE A 127 12.34 9.72 17.24
CA PHE A 127 10.96 9.53 17.65
C PHE A 127 10.89 9.30 19.15
N ILE A 128 10.05 10.07 19.83
CA ILE A 128 9.70 9.87 21.24
C ILE A 128 8.19 9.71 21.30
N LYS A 129 7.72 8.60 21.85
CA LYS A 129 6.30 8.28 21.95
C LYS A 129 5.90 8.06 23.40
N ASP A 130 4.74 8.59 23.77
CA ASP A 130 3.98 8.14 24.94
C ASP A 130 2.55 7.72 24.53
N SER A 131 1.65 7.53 25.50
CA SER A 131 0.27 7.12 25.23
C SER A 131 -0.59 8.24 24.62
N LEU A 132 -0.18 9.50 24.75
CA LEU A 132 -0.99 10.68 24.38
C LEU A 132 -0.42 11.44 23.19
N SER A 133 0.87 11.27 22.89
CA SER A 133 1.58 12.05 21.90
C SER A 133 2.77 11.33 21.27
N THR A 134 3.11 11.79 20.08
CA THR A 134 4.35 11.47 19.38
C THR A 134 5.12 12.76 19.13
N VAL A 135 6.38 12.79 19.55
CA VAL A 135 7.31 13.90 19.28
C VAL A 135 8.37 13.42 18.32
N VAL A 136 8.55 14.15 17.22
CA VAL A 136 9.54 13.81 16.19
C VAL A 136 10.51 14.96 16.01
N ARG A 137 11.79 14.68 16.20
CA ARG A 137 12.87 15.66 16.05
C ARG A 137 13.62 15.36 14.77
N PHE A 138 13.81 16.36 13.94
CA PHE A 138 14.58 16.24 12.71
C PHE A 138 15.83 17.09 12.78
N THR A 139 16.94 16.62 12.18
CA THR A 139 18.15 17.45 12.06
C THR A 139 18.02 18.55 11.01
N LYS A 140 17.13 18.36 10.02
CA LYS A 140 16.80 19.30 8.95
C LYS A 140 15.30 19.25 8.66
N LEU A 141 14.74 20.30 8.05
CA LEU A 141 13.33 20.30 7.64
C LEU A 141 13.11 19.22 6.54
N PRO A 142 12.16 18.27 6.72
CA PRO A 142 11.81 17.33 5.65
C PRO A 142 11.11 18.05 4.50
N TYR A 143 11.15 17.46 3.30
CA TYR A 143 10.35 17.96 2.17
C TYR A 143 8.86 17.75 2.43
N CYS A 144 8.51 16.59 2.97
CA CYS A 144 7.15 16.29 3.37
C CYS A 144 7.15 15.47 4.65
N LEU A 145 6.18 15.72 5.53
CA LEU A 145 5.88 14.86 6.65
C LEU A 145 4.53 14.20 6.42
N LEU A 146 4.53 12.87 6.29
CA LEU A 146 3.32 12.07 6.25
C LEU A 146 2.94 11.66 7.67
N ILE A 147 1.68 11.88 8.02
CA ILE A 147 1.08 11.54 9.31
C ILE A 147 -0.16 10.71 9.01
N SER A 148 -0.15 9.43 9.41
CA SER A 148 -1.23 8.48 9.10
C SER A 148 -1.69 7.70 10.33
N ARG A 149 -2.94 7.24 10.30
CA ARG A 149 -3.52 6.35 11.32
C ARG A 149 -3.64 4.95 10.76
N ALA A 150 -2.94 3.99 11.37
CA ALA A 150 -2.99 2.58 11.00
C ALA A 150 -3.59 1.75 12.13
N ASP A 151 -4.24 0.64 11.77
CA ASP A 151 -4.78 -0.26 12.77
C ASP A 151 -3.64 -1.04 13.44
N ALA A 152 -3.74 -1.24 14.74
CA ALA A 152 -2.77 -2.01 15.51
C ALA A 152 -2.84 -3.52 15.20
N LEU A 153 -3.97 -4.01 14.70
CA LEU A 153 -4.18 -5.40 14.30
C LEU A 153 -4.62 -5.48 12.84
N TYR A 154 -3.93 -6.29 12.03
CA TYR A 154 -4.39 -6.70 10.71
C TYR A 154 -4.61 -8.21 10.64
N THR A 155 -5.52 -8.62 9.76
CA THR A 155 -5.75 -10.02 9.42
C THR A 155 -4.85 -10.40 8.24
N ALA A 156 -4.23 -11.58 8.30
CA ALA A 156 -3.46 -12.12 7.19
C ALA A 156 -3.97 -13.50 6.78
N GLN A 157 -4.42 -13.59 5.52
CA GLN A 157 -4.90 -14.82 4.90
C GLN A 157 -4.02 -15.16 3.69
N HIS A 158 -3.15 -16.14 3.85
CA HIS A 158 -2.16 -16.54 2.84
C HIS A 158 -2.75 -17.63 1.94
N LEU A 159 -3.65 -17.23 1.04
CA LEU A 159 -4.29 -18.13 0.10
C LEU A 159 -3.32 -18.68 -0.95
N PRO A 160 -3.29 -20.01 -1.18
CA PRO A 160 -2.67 -20.60 -2.36
C PRO A 160 -3.17 -19.99 -3.67
N GLY A 161 -2.32 -19.97 -4.70
CA GLY A 161 -2.64 -19.41 -6.02
C GLY A 161 -3.92 -19.96 -6.66
N LYS A 162 -4.22 -21.24 -6.46
CA LYS A 162 -5.48 -21.87 -6.93
C LYS A 162 -6.76 -21.18 -6.44
N PHE A 163 -6.68 -20.41 -5.35
CA PHE A 163 -7.80 -19.65 -4.79
C PHE A 163 -7.75 -18.14 -5.11
N LEU A 164 -6.70 -17.67 -5.76
CA LEU A 164 -6.52 -16.28 -6.16
C LEU A 164 -7.00 -16.06 -7.59
N LEU A 165 -7.52 -14.87 -7.88
CA LEU A 165 -8.00 -14.52 -9.22
C LEU A 165 -7.05 -13.50 -9.87
N GLU A 166 -6.92 -13.51 -11.20
CA GLU A 166 -6.17 -12.49 -11.94
C GLU A 166 -6.56 -11.08 -11.45
N GLY A 167 -5.59 -10.22 -11.15
CA GLY A 167 -5.82 -8.89 -10.59
C GLY A 167 -5.84 -8.83 -9.05
N ASP A 168 -5.91 -9.95 -8.32
CA ASP A 168 -5.87 -9.91 -6.84
C ASP A 168 -4.57 -9.24 -6.36
N LEU A 169 -4.67 -8.45 -5.29
CA LEU A 169 -3.63 -7.53 -4.83
C LEU A 169 -2.82 -8.16 -3.70
N LEU A 170 -1.52 -7.90 -3.70
CA LEU A 170 -0.56 -8.45 -2.75
C LEU A 170 0.20 -7.31 -2.08
N TYR A 171 0.32 -7.35 -0.74
CA TYR A 171 0.97 -6.30 0.03
C TYR A 171 2.01 -6.85 1.01
N HIS A 172 3.17 -6.21 1.01
CA HIS A 172 4.20 -6.37 2.03
C HIS A 172 4.23 -5.16 2.95
N ILE A 173 4.13 -5.38 4.26
CA ILE A 173 4.13 -4.35 5.31
C ILE A 173 5.56 -4.17 5.83
N GLY A 174 6.17 -3.04 5.49
CA GLY A 174 7.45 -2.62 6.08
C GLY A 174 7.28 -1.82 7.38
N PRO A 175 8.40 -1.41 8.01
CA PRO A 175 8.38 -0.50 9.14
C PRO A 175 7.59 0.77 8.84
N ASN A 176 6.70 1.18 9.76
CA ASN A 176 5.80 2.33 9.57
C ASN A 176 5.00 2.27 8.25
N TRP A 177 4.82 1.08 7.67
CA TRP A 177 4.26 0.85 6.34
C TRP A 177 4.99 1.54 5.17
N ILE A 178 6.18 2.12 5.37
CA ILE A 178 6.89 2.87 4.31
C ILE A 178 8.42 2.70 4.50
N PRO A 179 9.13 2.07 3.55
CA PRO A 179 8.61 1.51 2.31
C PRO A 179 7.79 0.25 2.55
N SER A 180 6.74 0.11 1.77
CA SER A 180 5.96 -1.12 1.63
C SER A 180 5.82 -1.39 0.14
N HIS A 181 5.53 -2.64 -0.22
CA HIS A 181 5.42 -3.05 -1.61
C HIS A 181 4.03 -3.52 -1.93
N SER A 182 3.56 -3.14 -3.12
CA SER A 182 2.34 -3.61 -3.75
C SER A 182 2.67 -4.44 -4.99
N ALA A 183 1.87 -5.46 -5.23
CA ALA A 183 1.97 -6.33 -6.40
C ALA A 183 0.59 -6.82 -6.84
N VAL A 184 0.51 -7.38 -8.05
CA VAL A 184 -0.69 -7.98 -8.64
C VAL A 184 -0.45 -9.46 -8.93
N TYR A 185 -1.43 -10.29 -8.57
CA TYR A 185 -1.53 -11.68 -9.00
C TYR A 185 -2.02 -11.74 -10.45
N LEU A 186 -1.18 -12.26 -11.34
CA LEU A 186 -1.47 -12.34 -12.78
C LEU A 186 -2.23 -13.62 -13.14
N GLY A 187 -2.03 -14.73 -12.42
CA GLY A 187 -2.78 -15.98 -12.56
C GLY A 187 -2.62 -16.75 -13.89
N VAL A 188 -2.08 -16.12 -14.92
CA VAL A 188 -1.86 -16.68 -16.26
C VAL A 188 -0.50 -16.24 -16.80
N ASP A 189 0.02 -16.90 -17.83
CA ASP A 189 1.22 -16.48 -18.55
C ASP A 189 0.94 -15.34 -19.55
N TYR A 190 2.02 -14.79 -20.11
CA TYR A 190 1.95 -13.74 -21.13
C TYR A 190 1.08 -14.15 -22.33
N GLU A 191 1.32 -15.33 -22.91
CA GLU A 191 0.62 -15.79 -24.10
C GLU A 191 -0.90 -15.87 -23.86
N THR A 192 -1.30 -16.43 -22.72
CA THR A 192 -2.70 -16.51 -22.30
C THR A 192 -3.28 -15.12 -22.03
N ALA A 193 -2.54 -14.24 -21.33
CA ALA A 193 -2.98 -12.87 -21.04
C ALA A 193 -3.24 -12.03 -22.31
N MET A 194 -2.52 -12.31 -23.40
CA MET A 194 -2.71 -11.65 -24.70
C MET A 194 -3.93 -12.17 -25.48
N THR A 195 -4.60 -13.22 -25.01
CA THR A 195 -5.84 -13.75 -25.59
C THR A 195 -7.03 -13.58 -24.64
N ASP A 196 -8.22 -14.02 -25.08
CA ASP A 196 -9.41 -14.18 -24.22
C ASP A 196 -9.67 -15.65 -23.88
N GLU A 197 -8.68 -16.53 -24.08
CA GLU A 197 -8.79 -17.93 -23.69
C GLU A 197 -8.82 -18.08 -22.16
N LYS A 198 -9.62 -19.05 -21.69
CA LYS A 198 -9.82 -19.37 -20.26
C LYS A 198 -10.27 -18.16 -19.41
N LEU A 199 -10.91 -17.17 -20.02
CA LEU A 199 -11.35 -15.96 -19.35
C LEU A 199 -12.34 -16.30 -18.22
N GLY A 200 -12.00 -15.89 -17.00
CA GLY A 200 -12.82 -16.16 -15.81
C GLY A 200 -12.70 -17.59 -15.27
N PHE A 201 -11.83 -18.42 -15.86
CA PHE A 201 -11.57 -19.77 -15.38
C PHE A 201 -10.24 -19.85 -14.65
N ASN A 202 -10.29 -20.21 -13.37
CA ASN A 202 -9.12 -20.60 -12.57
C ASN A 202 -9.01 -22.13 -12.58
N ASN A 203 -8.88 -22.73 -13.77
CA ASN A 203 -9.19 -24.15 -13.99
C ASN A 203 -8.07 -25.11 -13.57
N GLU A 204 -7.60 -25.03 -12.32
CA GLU A 204 -6.59 -25.92 -11.69
C GLU A 204 -5.21 -25.99 -12.36
N VAL A 205 -5.09 -25.47 -13.59
CA VAL A 205 -3.85 -25.11 -14.29
C VAL A 205 -3.49 -23.67 -13.92
N THR A 206 -3.69 -23.27 -12.67
CA THR A 206 -2.86 -22.21 -12.10
C THR A 206 -1.44 -22.75 -12.08
N PHE A 207 -0.44 -21.95 -12.45
CA PHE A 207 0.97 -22.27 -12.23
C PHE A 207 1.12 -22.77 -10.78
N GLY A 208 1.32 -24.09 -10.66
CA GLY A 208 0.73 -24.91 -9.59
C GLY A 208 1.12 -24.52 -8.19
N GLU A 209 0.19 -24.66 -7.24
CA GLU A 209 0.35 -24.70 -5.76
C GLU A 209 1.31 -23.70 -5.10
N SER A 210 1.87 -22.76 -5.85
CA SER A 210 3.02 -21.97 -5.46
C SER A 210 2.56 -20.58 -5.12
N TYR A 211 2.89 -20.17 -3.90
CA TYR A 211 2.89 -18.78 -3.49
C TYR A 211 4.16 -18.18 -4.07
N PRO A 212 4.12 -17.26 -5.03
CA PRO A 212 5.35 -16.78 -5.66
C PRO A 212 5.96 -15.67 -4.80
N PHE A 213 7.17 -15.93 -4.35
CA PHE A 213 8.20 -14.93 -4.10
C PHE A 213 9.54 -15.61 -4.41
N LEU A 214 10.00 -15.48 -5.65
CA LEU A 214 11.42 -15.37 -5.95
C LEU A 214 11.59 -13.97 -6.53
N SER A 215 12.59 -13.22 -6.05
CA SER A 215 12.94 -11.94 -6.65
C SER A 215 14.39 -12.00 -7.08
N HIS A 216 14.67 -12.66 -8.20
CA HIS A 216 15.91 -12.39 -8.92
C HIS A 216 15.78 -11.08 -9.71
N GLY A 217 16.90 -10.43 -9.98
CA GLY A 217 16.96 -9.11 -10.61
C GLY A 217 16.33 -9.04 -12.01
N TYR A 218 16.00 -7.80 -12.43
CA TYR A 218 15.13 -7.37 -13.55
C TYR A 218 13.64 -7.58 -13.29
N ASN A 219 12.79 -6.66 -13.81
CA ASN A 219 11.31 -6.70 -13.75
C ASN A 219 10.82 -8.14 -13.85
N LEU A 220 10.53 -8.77 -12.71
CA LEU A 220 10.37 -10.22 -12.70
C LEU A 220 8.88 -10.50 -12.83
N VAL A 221 8.49 -10.92 -14.03
CA VAL A 221 7.23 -11.62 -14.23
C VAL A 221 7.51 -13.09 -14.03
N GLU A 222 7.42 -13.54 -12.79
CA GLU A 222 7.46 -14.97 -12.49
C GLU A 222 6.07 -15.53 -12.60
N GLU A 223 5.90 -16.56 -13.43
CA GLU A 223 4.76 -17.49 -13.52
C GLU A 223 3.56 -17.12 -12.60
N GLY A 224 2.79 -16.11 -13.01
CA GLY A 224 1.55 -15.71 -12.34
C GLY A 224 1.61 -14.59 -11.30
N VAL A 225 2.75 -13.95 -11.00
CA VAL A 225 2.87 -12.75 -10.13
C VAL A 225 3.93 -11.77 -10.62
N PHE A 226 3.64 -10.47 -10.51
CA PHE A 226 4.56 -9.39 -10.86
C PHE A 226 5.27 -8.82 -9.62
N ILE A 227 6.60 -8.93 -9.53
CA ILE A 227 7.41 -8.48 -8.38
C ILE A 227 8.56 -7.57 -8.84
N PHE A 228 8.84 -6.51 -8.08
CA PHE A 228 9.93 -5.57 -8.32
C PHE A 228 11.24 -5.98 -7.62
N PRO A 229 12.35 -6.12 -8.35
CA PRO A 229 13.69 -5.96 -7.77
C PRO A 229 14.18 -4.51 -7.88
N ASN A 230 15.01 -4.10 -6.91
CA ASN A 230 15.68 -2.80 -6.90
C ASN A 230 16.84 -2.72 -7.92
N ASP A 231 16.95 -1.54 -8.51
CA ASP A 231 18.11 -0.85 -9.08
C ASP A 231 18.30 -0.78 -10.62
N ILE A 232 18.59 0.46 -11.04
CA ILE A 232 18.91 1.11 -12.30
C ILE A 232 20.38 0.89 -12.70
N GLU A 233 21.25 0.42 -11.79
CA GLU A 233 22.66 0.17 -12.11
C GLU A 233 22.99 -1.31 -12.25
N ASN A 234 23.25 -1.71 -13.50
CA ASN A 234 24.05 -2.89 -13.81
C ASN A 234 25.33 -2.84 -12.98
N HIS A 235 25.70 -3.98 -12.40
CA HIS A 235 26.97 -4.35 -11.74
C HIS A 235 26.84 -4.60 -10.23
N SER A 236 26.97 -5.90 -9.87
CA SER A 236 26.90 -6.51 -8.52
C SER A 236 25.51 -7.02 -8.15
N TYR A 237 25.11 -8.15 -8.74
CA TYR A 237 23.99 -8.95 -8.24
C TYR A 237 24.18 -9.22 -6.74
N VAL A 238 23.36 -8.61 -5.88
CA VAL A 238 23.16 -9.16 -4.55
C VAL A 238 22.28 -10.38 -4.76
N ASN A 239 22.91 -11.56 -4.71
CA ASN A 239 22.20 -12.82 -4.72
C ASN A 239 21.44 -12.94 -3.39
N LEU A 240 20.27 -12.31 -3.29
CA LEU A 240 19.37 -12.40 -2.13
C LEU A 240 18.69 -13.78 -2.04
N PHE A 241 18.90 -14.64 -3.03
CA PHE A 241 18.21 -15.91 -3.21
C PHE A 241 19.21 -16.98 -3.65
N ASN A 242 19.97 -17.52 -2.70
CA ASN A 242 20.45 -18.89 -2.86
C ASN A 242 19.25 -19.82 -2.64
N TYR A 243 19.06 -20.75 -3.57
CA TYR A 243 18.01 -21.76 -3.61
C TYR A 243 17.60 -22.31 -2.22
N ASP A 244 16.46 -21.86 -1.70
CA ASP A 244 15.83 -22.44 -0.50
C ASP A 244 14.36 -22.85 -0.81
N THR A 245 13.91 -23.94 -0.18
CA THR A 245 12.67 -24.70 -0.47
C THR A 245 11.37 -23.92 -0.20
N TYR A 246 10.22 -24.43 -0.67
CA TYR A 246 8.90 -23.87 -0.38
C TYR A 246 8.65 -23.63 1.13
N GLU A 247 9.03 -24.56 2.01
CA GLU A 247 8.93 -24.35 3.46
C GLU A 247 9.83 -23.21 3.98
N SER A 248 10.98 -22.96 3.37
CA SER A 248 11.86 -21.85 3.77
C SER A 248 11.26 -20.47 3.44
N ARG A 249 10.51 -20.37 2.34
CA ARG A 249 9.84 -19.16 1.85
C ARG A 249 8.59 -18.85 2.66
N TRP A 250 7.91 -19.89 3.11
CA TRP A 250 6.68 -19.82 3.91
C TRP A 250 6.95 -19.51 5.40
N LEU A 251 8.09 -19.92 5.97
CA LEU A 251 8.27 -19.98 7.43
C LEU A 251 9.30 -19.00 8.04
N ARG A 252 10.09 -18.23 7.26
CA ARG A 252 11.21 -17.46 7.85
C ARG A 252 11.31 -15.96 7.59
N TYR A 253 11.48 -15.51 6.35
CA TYR A 253 11.93 -14.11 6.13
C TYR A 253 10.81 -13.12 5.77
N TRP A 254 9.71 -13.57 5.16
CA TRP A 254 8.70 -12.68 4.58
C TRP A 254 7.29 -12.87 5.14
N ALA A 255 7.03 -14.02 5.75
CA ALA A 255 5.70 -14.38 6.20
C ALA A 255 5.23 -13.55 7.40
N THR A 256 6.17 -12.97 8.15
CA THR A 256 5.88 -12.07 9.28
C THR A 256 5.41 -10.68 8.85
N SER A 257 5.58 -10.33 7.57
CA SER A 257 5.41 -8.98 7.04
C SER A 257 4.43 -8.92 5.87
N PHE A 258 3.58 -9.93 5.69
CA PHE A 258 2.62 -10.01 4.58
C PHE A 258 1.18 -9.97 5.07
N SER A 259 0.33 -9.15 4.47
CA SER A 259 -1.08 -9.02 4.88
C SER A 259 -2.02 -10.08 4.32
N GLY A 260 -1.49 -11.06 3.58
CA GLY A 260 -2.28 -11.92 2.69
C GLY A 260 -2.79 -11.19 1.45
N ALA A 261 -3.47 -11.95 0.59
CA ALA A 261 -4.05 -11.44 -0.66
C ALA A 261 -5.32 -10.63 -0.40
N ARG A 262 -5.57 -9.63 -1.26
CA ARG A 262 -6.66 -8.68 -1.14
C ARG A 262 -7.36 -8.46 -2.48
N ARG A 263 -8.56 -7.90 -2.43
CA ARG A 263 -9.35 -7.54 -3.62
C ARG A 263 -9.75 -6.08 -3.59
N PHE A 264 -9.95 -5.55 -4.79
CA PHE A 264 -10.75 -4.35 -4.97
C PHE A 264 -12.17 -4.59 -4.44
N PRO A 265 -12.73 -3.70 -3.60
CA PRO A 265 -14.02 -3.93 -2.95
C PRO A 265 -15.22 -3.80 -3.89
N GLY A 266 -15.05 -3.20 -5.07
CA GLY A 266 -16.10 -3.08 -6.08
C GLY A 266 -16.14 -4.25 -7.06
N GLU A 267 -17.07 -4.18 -8.01
CA GLU A 267 -17.24 -5.22 -9.03
C GLU A 267 -16.14 -5.17 -10.09
N ILE A 268 -15.54 -6.34 -10.35
CA ILE A 268 -14.54 -6.53 -11.39
C ILE A 268 -14.90 -7.77 -12.22
N SER A 269 -15.13 -7.57 -13.51
CA SER A 269 -15.46 -8.67 -14.41
C SER A 269 -14.22 -9.49 -14.78
N PRO A 270 -14.37 -10.73 -15.26
CA PRO A 270 -13.26 -11.50 -15.83
C PRO A 270 -12.49 -10.75 -16.94
N GLN A 271 -13.19 -9.95 -17.76
CA GLN A 271 -12.56 -9.10 -18.78
C GLN A 271 -11.73 -7.98 -18.16
N ASP A 272 -12.20 -7.36 -17.09
CA ASP A 272 -11.45 -6.32 -16.38
C ASP A 272 -10.18 -6.90 -15.76
N ARG A 273 -10.28 -8.10 -15.16
CA ARG A 273 -9.13 -8.83 -14.61
C ARG A 273 -8.09 -9.16 -15.69
N ARG A 274 -8.53 -9.63 -16.86
CA ARG A 274 -7.64 -9.89 -18.01
C ARG A 274 -6.96 -8.63 -18.54
N LYS A 275 -7.64 -7.48 -18.51
CA LYS A 275 -7.02 -6.19 -18.88
C LYS A 275 -5.91 -5.80 -17.92
N ILE A 276 -6.13 -5.99 -16.61
CA ILE A 276 -5.11 -5.74 -15.58
C ILE A 276 -3.87 -6.59 -15.85
N SER A 277 -4.03 -7.91 -16.03
CA SER A 277 -2.89 -8.80 -16.28
C SER A 277 -2.17 -8.45 -17.59
N ARG A 278 -2.92 -8.19 -18.67
CA ARG A 278 -2.39 -7.74 -19.96
C ARG A 278 -1.58 -6.44 -19.84
N PHE A 279 -2.10 -5.44 -19.11
CA PHE A 279 -1.40 -4.18 -18.89
C PHE A 279 -0.05 -4.38 -18.21
N MET A 280 0.02 -5.23 -17.17
CA MET A 280 1.27 -5.53 -16.46
C MET A 280 2.31 -6.15 -17.39
N TYR A 281 1.89 -7.10 -18.22
CA TYR A 281 2.75 -7.73 -19.22
C TYR A 281 3.24 -6.76 -20.30
N GLU A 282 2.35 -5.97 -20.90
CA GLU A 282 2.70 -4.96 -21.91
C GLU A 282 3.66 -3.90 -21.35
N THR A 283 3.44 -3.48 -20.10
CA THR A 283 4.31 -2.52 -19.40
C THR A 283 5.73 -3.07 -19.24
N ALA A 284 5.86 -4.35 -18.88
CA ALA A 284 7.15 -5.00 -18.78
C ALA A 284 7.84 -5.18 -20.15
N GLU A 285 7.10 -5.58 -21.18
CA GLU A 285 7.62 -5.78 -22.54
C GLU A 285 8.17 -4.47 -23.14
N LYS A 286 7.52 -3.34 -22.86
CA LYS A 286 8.00 -2.00 -23.25
C LYS A 286 9.27 -1.57 -22.52
N GLY A 287 9.70 -2.31 -21.51
CA GLY A 287 10.92 -2.01 -20.75
C GLY A 287 10.76 -0.85 -19.77
N ALA A 288 9.59 -0.75 -19.12
CA ALA A 288 9.32 0.24 -18.08
C ALA A 288 10.46 0.35 -17.07
N LEU A 289 10.70 1.59 -16.62
CA LEU A 289 11.68 1.97 -15.62
C LEU A 289 11.03 2.00 -14.23
N TRP A 290 11.83 1.77 -13.19
CA TRP A 290 11.31 1.67 -11.82
C TRP A 290 12.09 2.55 -10.88
N SER A 291 11.37 3.14 -9.93
CA SER A 291 12.01 3.84 -8.83
C SER A 291 11.25 3.70 -7.52
N VAL A 292 11.99 3.29 -6.49
CA VAL A 292 11.53 3.26 -5.10
C VAL A 292 11.53 4.67 -4.46
N GLY A 293 12.02 5.70 -5.17
CA GLY A 293 12.11 7.08 -4.65
C GLY A 293 11.88 8.23 -5.63
N PHE A 294 11.77 8.00 -6.93
CA PHE A 294 11.43 9.02 -7.95
C PHE A 294 9.95 8.99 -8.37
N ALA A 295 9.24 7.89 -8.11
CA ALA A 295 7.83 7.73 -8.48
C ALA A 295 6.91 7.73 -7.24
N TRP A 296 7.18 8.61 -6.27
CA TRP A 296 6.17 8.93 -5.25
C TRP A 296 4.90 9.50 -5.88
N SER A 297 4.99 10.09 -7.08
CA SER A 297 3.85 10.41 -7.96
C SER A 297 3.08 9.18 -8.49
N GLY A 298 3.54 7.96 -8.19
CA GLY A 298 3.05 6.70 -8.74
C GLY A 298 3.56 6.40 -10.16
N PHE A 299 3.55 7.41 -11.02
CA PHE A 299 3.79 7.29 -12.46
C PHE A 299 4.43 8.56 -13.02
N TRP A 300 5.28 8.42 -14.03
CA TRP A 300 5.77 9.53 -14.83
C TRP A 300 5.96 9.09 -16.30
N ASP A 301 5.21 9.73 -17.20
CA ASP A 301 5.40 9.65 -18.65
C ASP A 301 6.73 10.33 -19.05
N LEU A 302 7.58 9.60 -19.78
CA LEU A 302 8.87 10.10 -20.25
C LEU A 302 8.77 10.51 -21.72
N PRO A 303 8.74 11.83 -22.05
CA PRO A 303 8.34 12.33 -23.37
C PRO A 303 9.29 11.97 -24.54
N PHE A 304 10.39 11.26 -24.28
CA PHE A 304 11.42 10.92 -25.25
C PHE A 304 11.66 9.40 -25.37
N THR A 305 10.81 8.57 -24.76
CA THR A 305 10.91 7.11 -24.84
C THR A 305 9.54 6.47 -24.65
N ASP A 306 9.33 5.29 -25.23
CA ASP A 306 8.14 4.47 -24.97
C ASP A 306 8.17 3.80 -23.57
N ARG A 307 9.21 4.07 -22.78
CA ARG A 307 9.39 3.57 -21.42
C ARG A 307 8.83 4.57 -20.43
N ASP A 308 7.83 4.15 -19.69
CA ASP A 308 7.33 4.92 -18.55
C ASP A 308 8.14 4.62 -17.28
N LEU A 309 8.11 5.55 -16.32
CA LEU A 309 8.65 5.34 -14.98
C LEU A 309 7.50 5.07 -13.99
N TYR A 310 7.60 3.98 -13.23
CA TYR A 310 6.59 3.63 -12.21
C TYR A 310 7.21 3.37 -10.83
N SER A 311 6.39 3.55 -9.80
CA SER A 311 6.60 2.91 -8.49
C SER A 311 5.81 1.61 -8.41
N CYS A 312 6.12 0.78 -7.41
CA CYS A 312 5.37 -0.45 -7.15
C CYS A 312 3.87 -0.22 -6.90
N VAL A 313 3.50 0.95 -6.40
CA VAL A 313 2.08 1.33 -6.20
C VAL A 313 1.48 1.84 -7.50
N GLY A 314 2.16 2.75 -8.20
CA GLY A 314 1.53 3.41 -9.35
C GLY A 314 1.35 2.53 -10.59
N VAL A 315 2.19 1.51 -10.79
CA VAL A 315 1.93 0.51 -11.84
C VAL A 315 0.70 -0.35 -11.56
N VAL A 316 0.48 -0.71 -10.29
CA VAL A 316 -0.70 -1.46 -9.84
C VAL A 316 -1.94 -0.60 -10.05
N GLU A 317 -1.89 0.68 -9.70
CA GLU A 317 -2.97 1.63 -9.99
C GLU A 317 -3.25 1.74 -11.50
N LYS A 318 -2.21 1.93 -12.31
CA LYS A 318 -2.34 2.06 -13.77
C LYS A 318 -2.89 0.79 -14.43
N ALA A 319 -2.57 -0.37 -13.89
CA ALA A 319 -3.16 -1.63 -14.33
C ALA A 319 -4.66 -1.68 -14.07
N TYR A 320 -5.11 -1.26 -12.89
CA TYR A 320 -6.54 -1.14 -12.58
C TYR A 320 -7.23 -0.06 -13.42
N GLU A 321 -6.57 1.09 -13.66
CA GLU A 321 -7.09 2.16 -14.51
C GLU A 321 -7.31 1.69 -15.95
N SER A 322 -6.44 0.81 -16.47
CA SER A 322 -6.60 0.21 -17.79
C SER A 322 -7.93 -0.57 -17.94
N ALA A 323 -8.47 -1.05 -16.82
CA ALA A 323 -9.77 -1.71 -16.72
C ALA A 323 -10.91 -0.74 -16.31
N GLY A 324 -10.65 0.56 -16.23
CA GLY A 324 -11.62 1.56 -15.76
C GLY A 324 -11.97 1.37 -14.29
N ARG A 325 -11.02 0.93 -13.46
CA ARG A 325 -11.14 0.79 -12.01
C ARG A 325 -10.02 1.58 -11.33
N ASN A 326 -10.28 2.12 -10.16
CA ASN A 326 -9.27 2.87 -9.39
C ASN A 326 -9.21 2.28 -7.98
N ILE A 327 -8.04 1.85 -7.53
CA ILE A 327 -7.87 1.40 -6.14
C ILE A 327 -7.62 2.62 -5.26
N VAL A 328 -6.80 3.55 -5.74
CA VAL A 328 -6.68 4.92 -5.25
C VAL A 328 -7.17 5.86 -6.35
N PRO A 329 -8.17 6.74 -6.11
CA PRO A 329 -8.56 7.72 -7.11
C PRO A 329 -7.36 8.60 -7.44
N PHE A 330 -6.88 8.51 -8.67
CA PHE A 330 -5.80 9.35 -9.17
C PHE A 330 -6.26 10.81 -9.09
N TRP A 331 -5.53 11.61 -8.33
CA TRP A 331 -5.66 13.05 -8.35
C TRP A 331 -4.77 13.54 -9.48
N GLU A 332 -5.34 14.26 -10.44
CA GLU A 332 -4.61 14.77 -11.62
C GLU A 332 -3.45 15.73 -11.25
N ASP A 333 -3.34 16.14 -9.98
CA ASP A 333 -2.42 17.19 -9.54
C ASP A 333 -1.49 16.83 -8.36
N MET A 334 -1.46 15.60 -7.81
CA MET A 334 -0.75 15.33 -6.55
C MET A 334 0.23 14.15 -6.49
N PHE A 335 1.29 14.38 -5.72
CA PHE A 335 2.64 13.81 -5.77
C PHE A 335 2.86 12.53 -4.94
N TYR A 336 1.81 11.90 -4.39
CA TYR A 336 1.99 10.85 -3.36
C TYR A 336 1.00 9.69 -3.40
N LEU A 337 1.41 8.59 -4.03
CA LEU A 337 0.77 7.27 -3.93
C LEU A 337 1.62 6.35 -3.03
N ASN A 338 1.00 5.85 -1.96
CA ASN A 338 1.64 4.91 -1.05
C ASN A 338 0.79 3.63 -0.89
N SER A 339 1.46 2.52 -0.59
CA SER A 339 0.83 1.20 -0.49
C SER A 339 -0.09 1.08 0.72
N PHE A 340 0.09 1.89 1.77
CA PHE A 340 -0.82 1.91 2.91
C PHE A 340 -2.20 2.48 2.54
N GLU A 341 -2.26 3.55 1.76
CA GLU A 341 -3.50 4.12 1.23
C GLU A 341 -4.18 3.13 0.27
N GLN A 342 -3.40 2.49 -0.59
CA GLN A 342 -3.90 1.44 -1.48
C GLN A 342 -4.47 0.25 -0.69
N PHE A 343 -3.73 -0.24 0.31
CA PHE A 343 -4.15 -1.31 1.20
C PHE A 343 -5.44 -0.95 1.94
N SER A 344 -5.55 0.26 2.48
CA SER A 344 -6.69 0.74 3.27
C SER A 344 -7.99 0.81 2.45
N ARG A 345 -7.91 0.78 1.12
CA ARG A 345 -9.04 0.79 0.19
C ARG A 345 -9.37 -0.57 -0.40
N THR A 346 -8.64 -1.61 0.01
CA THR A 346 -8.89 -2.99 -0.42
C THR A 346 -9.42 -3.83 0.73
N ILE A 347 -9.96 -5.00 0.41
CA ILE A 347 -10.48 -5.95 1.39
C ILE A 347 -9.70 -7.26 1.32
N PRO A 348 -9.56 -8.03 2.42
CA PRO A 348 -9.08 -9.40 2.31
C PRO A 348 -9.95 -10.19 1.32
N VAL A 349 -9.39 -11.21 0.67
CA VAL A 349 -10.16 -12.06 -0.25
C VAL A 349 -11.42 -12.58 0.46
N PRO A 350 -12.63 -12.21 0.00
CA PRO A 350 -13.87 -12.52 0.69
C PRO A 350 -14.39 -13.92 0.38
N GLU A 351 -13.98 -14.51 -0.75
CA GLU A 351 -14.51 -15.78 -1.22
C GLU A 351 -13.51 -16.56 -2.08
N ILE A 352 -13.59 -17.89 -1.98
CA ILE A 352 -12.80 -18.85 -2.74
C ILE A 352 -13.71 -19.98 -3.23
N THR A 353 -13.28 -20.72 -4.26
CA THR A 353 -13.99 -21.90 -4.78
C THR A 353 -13.13 -23.15 -4.58
N SER A 354 -13.77 -24.27 -4.21
CA SER A 354 -13.16 -25.60 -4.07
C SER A 354 -14.15 -26.66 -4.55
N MET A 355 -13.71 -27.89 -4.82
CA MET A 355 -14.63 -29.00 -5.11
C MET A 355 -14.85 -29.90 -3.88
N VAL A 356 -15.95 -30.67 -3.91
CA VAL A 356 -16.18 -31.75 -2.95
C VAL A 356 -15.01 -32.74 -2.98
N GLY A 357 -14.47 -33.04 -1.79
CA GLY A 357 -13.35 -33.95 -1.59
C GLY A 357 -11.97 -33.29 -1.72
N ASP A 358 -11.88 -32.03 -2.13
CA ASP A 358 -10.60 -31.33 -2.22
C ASP A 358 -10.16 -30.78 -0.87
N LYS A 359 -8.85 -30.78 -0.62
CA LYS A 359 -8.30 -30.18 0.59
C LYS A 359 -8.19 -28.66 0.41
N VAL A 360 -8.94 -27.91 1.24
CA VAL A 360 -8.78 -26.48 1.47
C VAL A 360 -7.78 -26.32 2.61
N GLU A 361 -6.60 -25.81 2.31
CA GLU A 361 -5.53 -25.60 3.29
C GLU A 361 -4.80 -24.29 3.01
N PHE A 362 -4.59 -23.47 4.04
CA PHE A 362 -3.83 -22.22 3.94
C PHE A 362 -3.35 -21.70 5.30
N ARG A 363 -2.33 -20.85 5.29
CA ARG A 363 -1.84 -20.13 6.48
C ARG A 363 -2.74 -18.94 6.80
N ILE A 364 -2.98 -18.74 8.09
CA ILE A 364 -3.73 -17.62 8.64
C ILE A 364 -3.07 -17.13 9.92
N ASN A 365 -2.90 -15.82 10.07
CA ASN A 365 -2.28 -15.22 11.25
C ASN A 365 -2.78 -13.81 11.52
N SER A 366 -2.61 -13.39 12.76
CA SER A 366 -2.76 -12.00 13.18
C SER A 366 -1.46 -11.25 12.90
N LEU A 367 -1.56 -9.98 12.56
CA LEU A 367 -0.43 -9.07 12.45
C LEU A 367 -0.60 -7.96 13.48
N VAL A 368 0.16 -7.99 14.57
CA VAL A 368 0.02 -7.09 15.72
C VAL A 368 1.14 -6.06 15.73
N ALA A 369 0.79 -4.78 15.86
CA ALA A 369 1.74 -3.68 15.91
C ALA A 369 2.57 -3.72 17.19
N GLU A 370 3.89 -3.61 17.03
CA GLU A 370 4.87 -3.51 18.09
C GLU A 370 5.82 -2.35 17.81
N TRP A 371 6.12 -1.58 18.85
CA TRP A 371 7.14 -0.53 18.79
C TRP A 371 8.50 -1.17 19.02
N THR A 372 9.29 -1.32 17.95
CA THR A 372 10.53 -2.09 17.98
C THR A 372 11.71 -1.22 17.56
N TYR A 373 12.86 -1.42 18.22
CA TYR A 373 14.13 -0.83 17.79
C TYR A 373 14.55 -1.47 16.45
N VAL A 374 14.63 -0.67 15.39
CA VAL A 374 14.99 -1.13 14.04
C VAL A 374 16.45 -0.80 13.69
N GLY A 375 17.12 0.02 14.51
CA GLY A 375 18.48 0.47 14.27
C GLY A 375 18.59 1.46 13.10
N PHE A 376 19.80 2.00 12.89
CA PHE A 376 20.06 2.91 11.78
C PHE A 376 20.14 2.11 10.46
N ASP A 377 19.05 2.08 9.71
CA ASP A 377 18.98 1.42 8.42
C ASP A 377 18.85 2.43 7.25
N LYS A 378 18.81 1.88 6.03
CA LYS A 378 18.75 2.64 4.76
C LYS A 378 17.53 3.56 4.64
N TRP A 379 16.56 3.49 5.55
CA TRP A 379 15.29 4.22 5.51
C TRP A 379 15.24 5.42 6.47
N SER A 380 16.37 5.78 7.08
CA SER A 380 16.54 6.99 7.92
C SER A 380 15.82 6.96 9.28
N PHE A 381 15.44 5.78 9.77
CA PHE A 381 15.00 5.63 11.15
C PHE A 381 16.22 5.57 12.07
N GLY A 382 16.33 6.51 13.01
CA GLY A 382 17.48 6.56 13.93
C GLY A 382 17.39 5.61 15.12
N ASP A 383 16.23 4.98 15.36
CA ASP A 383 15.95 4.30 16.63
C ASP A 383 14.83 3.24 16.51
N HIS A 384 13.57 3.63 16.71
CA HIS A 384 12.40 2.75 16.73
C HIS A 384 11.40 3.05 15.61
N ALA A 385 10.61 2.04 15.23
CA ALA A 385 9.48 2.15 14.31
C ALA A 385 8.36 1.17 14.70
N TRP A 386 7.16 1.38 14.16
CA TRP A 386 6.09 0.39 14.24
C TRP A 386 6.36 -0.76 13.29
N ILE A 387 6.34 -1.98 13.81
CA ILE A 387 6.46 -3.24 13.08
C ILE A 387 5.23 -4.08 13.37
N TRP A 388 4.64 -4.70 12.36
CA TRP A 388 3.55 -5.64 12.55
C TRP A 388 4.12 -7.06 12.60
N LYS A 389 4.03 -7.70 13.77
CA LYS A 389 4.52 -9.07 13.98
C LYS A 389 3.43 -10.08 13.74
N SER A 390 3.80 -11.20 13.11
CA SER A 390 2.90 -12.33 12.92
C SER A 390 2.73 -13.11 14.20
N GLU A 391 1.47 -13.36 14.55
CA GLU A 391 1.06 -14.10 15.74
C GLU A 391 0.05 -15.20 15.37
N SER A 392 0.12 -16.33 16.06
CA SER A 392 -0.81 -17.47 15.91
C SER A 392 -2.15 -17.26 16.64
N THR A 393 -2.45 -16.03 17.03
CA THR A 393 -3.66 -15.62 17.77
C THR A 393 -4.87 -15.51 16.85
N VAL A 394 -5.32 -16.68 16.37
CA VAL A 394 -6.48 -16.85 15.50
C VAL A 394 -7.38 -17.96 16.05
N GLU A 395 -8.68 -17.68 16.13
CA GLU A 395 -9.72 -18.61 16.57
C GLU A 395 -10.71 -18.86 15.43
N LEU A 396 -11.06 -20.14 15.22
CA LEU A 396 -12.07 -20.55 14.23
C LEU A 396 -13.41 -20.66 14.94
N LEU A 397 -14.38 -19.84 14.51
CA LEU A 397 -15.72 -19.81 15.09
C LEU A 397 -16.73 -20.66 14.31
N SER A 398 -16.40 -21.04 13.07
CA SER A 398 -17.23 -21.94 12.26
C SER A 398 -16.94 -23.42 12.56
N PRO A 399 -17.93 -24.31 12.43
CA PRO A 399 -17.74 -25.75 12.65
C PRO A 399 -16.97 -26.45 11.52
N GLN A 400 -16.81 -25.80 10.36
CA GLN A 400 -16.10 -26.37 9.21
C GLN A 400 -14.59 -26.21 9.35
N GLY A 401 -13.90 -27.35 9.34
CA GLY A 401 -12.44 -27.41 9.34
C GLY A 401 -11.82 -27.43 10.73
N SER A 402 -10.51 -27.23 10.76
CA SER A 402 -9.71 -27.12 11.97
C SER A 402 -8.61 -26.08 11.79
N LEU A 403 -8.15 -25.53 12.91
CA LEU A 403 -6.93 -24.73 12.97
C LEU A 403 -5.84 -25.52 13.69
N GLU A 404 -4.71 -25.70 13.02
CA GLU A 404 -3.49 -26.18 13.64
C GLU A 404 -2.61 -24.98 14.02
N VAL A 405 -2.38 -24.79 15.31
CA VAL A 405 -1.51 -23.72 15.83
C VAL A 405 -0.05 -24.08 15.57
N LYS A 406 0.66 -23.19 14.87
CA LYS A 406 2.12 -23.21 14.73
C LYS A 406 2.71 -22.10 15.62
N ASN A 407 3.99 -21.79 15.45
CA ASN A 407 4.68 -20.80 16.29
C ASN A 407 4.03 -19.40 16.15
N ASP A 408 4.17 -18.79 14.98
CA ASP A 408 3.77 -17.41 14.65
C ASP A 408 2.51 -17.33 13.78
N HIS A 409 1.85 -18.45 13.51
CA HIS A 409 0.66 -18.54 12.65
C HIS A 409 -0.18 -19.80 12.94
N CYS A 410 -1.33 -19.89 12.29
CA CYS A 410 -2.15 -21.09 12.23
C CYS A 410 -2.24 -21.62 10.79
N ILE A 411 -2.52 -22.92 10.65
CA ILE A 411 -2.90 -23.54 9.38
C ILE A 411 -4.37 -23.93 9.47
N PHE A 412 -5.20 -23.36 8.59
CA PHE A 412 -6.58 -23.81 8.41
C PHE A 412 -6.60 -25.03 7.49
N THR A 413 -7.39 -26.04 7.83
CA THR A 413 -7.61 -27.22 6.99
C THR A 413 -9.06 -27.65 7.00
N TRP A 414 -9.62 -27.91 5.83
CA TRP A 414 -10.94 -28.48 5.66
C TRP A 414 -11.04 -29.28 4.36
N THR A 415 -11.81 -30.38 4.39
CA THR A 415 -12.17 -31.15 3.18
C THR A 415 -13.68 -31.22 3.12
N PRO A 416 -14.34 -30.49 2.21
CA PRO A 416 -15.79 -30.46 2.14
C PRO A 416 -16.31 -31.77 1.54
N ILE A 417 -17.45 -32.23 2.05
CA ILE A 417 -18.10 -33.48 1.62
C ILE A 417 -19.41 -33.24 0.86
N GLU A 418 -19.92 -32.02 0.89
CA GLU A 418 -21.18 -31.61 0.28
C GLU A 418 -20.99 -30.27 -0.44
N THR A 419 -21.77 -30.08 -1.51
CA THR A 419 -21.80 -28.82 -2.27
C THR A 419 -22.57 -27.75 -1.50
N GLY A 420 -22.16 -26.50 -1.63
CA GLY A 420 -22.83 -25.36 -1.02
C GLY A 420 -21.89 -24.21 -0.72
N ASP A 421 -22.45 -23.15 -0.14
CA ASP A 421 -21.69 -21.97 0.27
C ASP A 421 -21.50 -21.98 1.78
N TYR A 422 -20.24 -21.97 2.22
CA TYR A 422 -19.88 -22.13 3.63
C TYR A 422 -19.17 -20.88 4.15
N PRO A 423 -19.79 -20.09 5.04
CA PRO A 423 -19.12 -18.97 5.69
C PRO A 423 -18.19 -19.48 6.80
N ILE A 424 -16.88 -19.30 6.60
CA ILE A 424 -15.84 -19.63 7.58
C ILE A 424 -15.45 -18.35 8.32
N ILE A 425 -15.77 -18.30 9.61
CA ILE A 425 -15.57 -17.11 10.44
C ILE A 425 -14.34 -17.31 11.33
N PHE A 426 -13.42 -16.34 11.24
CA PHE A 426 -12.21 -16.28 12.04
C PHE A 426 -12.24 -15.05 12.95
N ARG A 427 -11.86 -15.23 14.21
CA ARG A 427 -11.54 -14.16 15.16
C ARG A 427 -10.01 -14.05 15.27
N PHE A 428 -9.49 -12.86 15.01
CA PHE A 428 -8.08 -12.50 15.17
C PHE A 428 -7.97 -11.63 16.41
N PHE A 429 -6.99 -11.87 17.26
CA PHE A 429 -6.80 -11.08 18.48
C PHE A 429 -5.32 -10.89 18.80
N GLY A 430 -4.99 -9.99 19.72
CA GLY A 430 -3.62 -9.74 20.15
C GLY A 430 -3.57 -8.73 21.29
N GLU A 431 -2.41 -8.62 21.93
CA GLU A 431 -2.17 -7.59 22.95
C GLU A 431 -1.46 -6.40 22.33
N PHE A 432 -2.07 -5.22 22.43
CA PHE A 432 -1.50 -3.95 21.99
C PHE A 432 -1.56 -2.94 23.15
N GLU A 433 -0.39 -2.42 23.55
CA GLU A 433 -0.24 -1.47 24.67
C GLU A 433 -0.97 -1.89 25.96
N GLY A 434 -0.92 -3.19 26.29
CA GLY A 434 -1.54 -3.75 27.49
C GLY A 434 -3.05 -3.95 27.39
N LYS A 435 -3.64 -3.86 26.19
CA LYS A 435 -5.06 -4.11 25.92
C LYS A 435 -5.24 -5.18 24.86
N GLU A 436 -6.29 -5.97 24.98
CA GLU A 436 -6.69 -6.88 23.90
C GLU A 436 -7.31 -6.08 22.75
N VAL A 437 -6.87 -6.34 21.54
CA VAL A 437 -7.45 -5.86 20.28
C VAL A 437 -7.92 -7.06 19.47
N GLU A 438 -9.05 -6.94 18.78
CA GLU A 438 -9.62 -8.03 17.99
C GLU A 438 -10.27 -7.58 16.69
N LYS A 439 -10.30 -8.49 15.71
CA LYS A 439 -10.97 -8.34 14.42
C LYS A 439 -11.61 -9.65 13.99
N TYR A 440 -12.68 -9.54 13.21
CA TYR A 440 -13.37 -10.69 12.64
C TYR A 440 -13.28 -10.65 11.12
N HIS A 441 -13.08 -11.82 10.51
CA HIS A 441 -13.09 -11.98 9.05
C HIS A 441 -13.97 -13.18 8.69
N THR A 442 -14.72 -13.05 7.61
CA THR A 442 -15.51 -14.15 7.05
C THR A 442 -14.99 -14.46 5.65
N LEU A 443 -14.61 -15.71 5.44
CA LEU A 443 -14.26 -16.26 4.14
C LEU A 443 -15.38 -17.18 3.67
N THR A 444 -16.02 -16.86 2.55
CA THR A 444 -17.01 -17.75 1.92
C THR A 444 -16.29 -18.79 1.05
N VAL A 445 -16.51 -20.08 1.32
CA VAL A 445 -16.01 -21.16 0.48
C VAL A 445 -17.17 -21.72 -0.35
N HIS A 446 -17.13 -21.49 -1.66
CA HIS A 446 -18.04 -22.08 -2.63
C HIS A 446 -17.59 -23.50 -2.96
N VAL A 447 -18.34 -24.50 -2.49
CA VAL A 447 -18.06 -25.90 -2.77
C VAL A 447 -18.92 -26.39 -3.92
N THR A 448 -18.26 -26.74 -5.02
CA THR A 448 -18.89 -27.24 -6.24
C THR A 448 -18.74 -28.76 -6.37
N GLY A 449 -19.59 -29.39 -7.20
CA GLY A 449 -19.46 -30.80 -7.52
C GLY A 449 -18.22 -31.03 -8.41
N LYS A 450 -17.66 -32.24 -8.39
CA LYS A 450 -16.72 -32.63 -9.44
C LYS A 450 -17.51 -32.78 -10.72
N ASP A 451 -17.25 -31.93 -11.71
CA ASP A 451 -17.77 -32.13 -13.06
C ASP A 451 -17.31 -33.51 -13.53
N SER A 452 -18.27 -34.36 -13.86
CA SER A 452 -18.08 -35.76 -14.28
C SER A 452 -17.54 -35.89 -15.69
#